data_AF-A0A2E5UJ87-F1
#
_entry.id   AF-A0A2E5UJ87-F1
#
_cell.length_a   1.000
_cell.length_b   1.000
_cell.length_c   1.000
_cell.angle_alpha   90.00
_cell.angle_beta   90.00
_cell.angle_gamma   90.00
#
_symmetry.space_group_name_H-M   'P 1'
#
loop_
_entity.id
_entity.type
_entity.pdbx_description
1 polymer ?
#
loop_
_entity_poly.entity_id
_entity_poly.type
_entity_poly.pdbx_seq_one_letter_code
_entity_poly.pdbx_strand_id
1 'polypeptide(L)' 'MRVFTPDETSEHTGSKYLGVLVAARYARELTALPRETLPLGEEKKLTTKSLEALTSGQIEFRLVGRRKRGL' A
#
# COMPACT_ATOMS: atom_id res chain seq x y z
N MET A 1 -1.98 8.20 16.30
CA MET A 1 -2.20 8.21 14.84
C MET A 1 -0.92 8.78 14.20
N ARG A 2 -0.21 8.03 13.35
CA ARG A 2 0.99 8.55 12.66
C ARG A 2 0.57 9.38 11.45
N VAL A 3 1.24 10.51 11.23
CA VAL A 3 1.03 11.38 10.07
C VAL A 3 2.13 11.09 9.04
N PHE A 4 1.76 11.04 7.77
CA PHE A 4 2.68 10.91 6.65
C PHE A 4 2.54 12.13 5.74
N THR A 5 3.66 12.71 5.32
CA THR A 5 3.68 13.90 4.48
C THR A 5 3.55 13.53 3.00
N PRO A 6 3.11 14.46 2.14
CA PRO A 6 3.12 14.26 0.70
C PRO A 6 4.48 13.81 0.15
N ASP A 7 5.57 14.37 0.67
CA ASP A 7 6.92 14.10 0.20
C ASP A 7 7.33 12.65 0.52
N GLU A 8 7.09 12.20 1.76
CA GLU A 8 7.32 10.81 2.19
C GLU A 8 6.56 9.81 1.31
N THR A 9 5.30 10.11 0.96
CA THR A 9 4.51 9.21 0.09
C THR A 9 4.98 9.19 -1.36
N SER A 10 5.69 10.23 -1.80
CA SER A 10 6.16 10.37 -3.18
C SER A 10 7.56 9.81 -3.41
N GLU A 11 8.37 9.67 -2.36
CA GLU A 11 9.79 9.27 -2.44
C GLU A 11 10.02 8.01 -3.29
N HIS A 12 9.23 6.96 -3.06
CA HIS A 12 9.36 5.67 -3.75
C HIS A 12 8.42 5.49 -4.95
N THR A 13 7.59 6.49 -5.26
CA THR A 13 6.56 6.38 -6.31
C THR A 13 6.62 7.48 -7.36
N GLY A 14 7.39 8.55 -7.12
CA GLY A 14 7.45 9.74 -7.96
C GLY A 14 6.19 10.61 -7.92
N SER A 15 5.15 10.23 -7.18
CA SER A 15 3.89 10.99 -7.08
C SER A 15 3.14 10.64 -5.80
N LYS A 16 2.81 11.66 -5.00
CA LYS A 16 2.00 11.49 -3.78
C LYS A 16 0.66 10.78 -4.03
N TYR A 17 0.05 11.03 -5.19
CA TYR A 17 -1.22 10.39 -5.55
C TYR A 17 -1.03 8.90 -5.87
N LEU A 18 0.04 8.56 -6.58
CA LEU A 18 0.38 7.16 -6.85
C LEU A 18 0.75 6.43 -5.56
N GLY A 19 1.53 7.05 -4.67
CA GLY A 19 1.84 6.52 -3.34
C GLY A 19 0.60 6.13 -2.56
N VAL A 20 -0.38 7.04 -2.47
CA VAL A 20 -1.67 6.74 -1.80
C VAL A 20 -2.39 5.57 -2.44
N LEU A 21 -2.44 5.48 -3.78
CA LEU A 21 -3.09 4.36 -4.48
C LEU A 21 -2.38 3.03 -4.23
N VAL A 22 -1.05 3.01 -4.23
CA VAL A 22 -0.23 1.82 -3.97
C VAL A 22 -0.44 1.33 -2.54
N ALA A 23 -0.32 2.22 -1.55
CA ALA A 23 -0.55 1.85 -0.14
C ALA A 23 -1.98 1.37 0.11
N ALA A 24 -2.99 2.03 -0.50
CA ALA A 24 -4.38 1.61 -0.39
C ALA A 24 -4.62 0.24 -1.04
N ARG A 25 -3.98 -0.04 -2.18
CA ARG A 25 -4.07 -1.36 -2.82
C ARG A 25 -3.44 -2.43 -1.93
N TYR A 26 -2.23 -2.19 -1.44
CA TYR A 26 -1.54 -3.11 -0.54
C TYR A 26 -2.35 -3.40 0.73
N ALA A 27 -2.98 -2.39 1.35
CA ALA A 27 -3.86 -2.58 2.49
C ALA A 27 -5.06 -3.51 2.18
N ARG A 28 -5.64 -3.40 0.98
CA ARG A 28 -6.75 -4.29 0.54
C ARG A 28 -6.28 -5.72 0.33
N GLU A 29 -5.10 -5.92 -0.25
CA GLU A 29 -4.50 -7.26 -0.39
C GLU A 29 -4.25 -7.88 1.00
N LEU A 30 -3.67 -7.12 1.94
CA LEU A 30 -3.49 -7.58 3.33
C LEU A 30 -4.82 -7.91 4.00
N THR A 31 -5.88 -7.14 3.74
CA THR A 31 -7.21 -7.39 4.28
C THR A 31 -7.85 -8.66 3.71
N ALA A 32 -7.50 -9.03 2.47
CA ALA A 32 -8.01 -10.23 1.81
C ALA A 32 -7.30 -11.52 2.27
N LEU A 33 -6.15 -11.42 2.94
CA LEU A 33 -5.44 -12.57 3.48
C LEU A 33 -6.22 -13.21 4.65
N PRO A 34 -6.16 -14.55 4.81
CA PRO A 34 -6.70 -15.22 5.99
C PRO A 34 -6.14 -14.63 7.29
N ARG A 35 -6.97 -14.47 8.32
CA ARG A 35 -6.56 -13.88 9.60
C ARG A 35 -5.37 -14.59 10.25
N GLU A 36 -5.26 -15.89 10.05
CA GLU A 36 -4.17 -16.75 10.55
C GLU A 36 -2.82 -16.46 9.87
N THR A 37 -2.84 -15.89 8.67
CA THR A 37 -1.62 -15.54 7.91
C THR A 37 -1.11 -14.13 8.22
N LEU A 38 -1.95 -13.29 8.83
CA LEU A 38 -1.52 -12.00 9.34
C LEU A 38 -0.79 -12.22 10.68
N PRO A 39 0.26 -11.44 10.99
CA PRO A 39 0.87 -11.47 12.31
C PRO A 39 -0.19 -11.07 13.35
N LEU A 40 -0.82 -12.09 13.96
CA LEU A 40 -1.84 -11.99 14.99
C LEU A 40 -1.19 -11.38 16.24
N GLY A 41 -1.20 -10.05 16.34
CA GLY A 41 -0.63 -9.35 17.49
C GLY A 41 -0.35 -7.87 17.28
N GLU A 42 -0.30 -7.36 16.04
CA GLU A 42 -0.15 -5.92 15.82
C GLU A 42 -1.50 -5.20 15.89
N GLU A 43 -1.72 -4.41 16.95
CA GLU A 43 -2.86 -3.48 17.10
C GLU A 43 -2.93 -2.38 16.02
N LYS A 44 -1.91 -2.29 15.15
CA LYS A 44 -1.79 -1.22 14.17
C LYS A 44 -2.74 -1.47 12.99
N LYS A 45 -3.55 -0.45 12.65
CA LYS A 45 -4.42 -0.46 11.46
C LYS A 45 -3.61 -0.78 10.18
N LEU A 46 -4.14 -1.67 9.33
CA LEU A 46 -3.48 -2.09 8.09
C LEU A 46 -3.14 -0.94 7.14
N THR A 47 -3.94 0.13 7.15
CA THR A 47 -3.66 1.35 6.37
C THR A 47 -2.41 2.08 6.85
N THR A 48 -2.20 2.16 8.17
CA THR A 48 -0.98 2.72 8.75
C THR A 48 0.22 1.84 8.38
N LYS A 49 0.11 0.51 8.55
CA LYS A 49 1.17 -0.44 8.19
C LYS A 49 1.54 -0.35 6.71
N SER A 50 0.55 -0.17 5.84
CA SER A 50 0.76 -0.04 4.40
C SER A 50 1.46 1.27 4.03
N LEU A 51 1.14 2.38 4.70
CA LEU A 51 1.89 3.63 4.53
C LEU A 51 3.33 3.51 5.05
N GLU A 52 3.55 2.82 6.17
CA GLU A 52 4.92 2.58 6.67
C GLU A 52 5.75 1.74 5.69
N ALA A 53 5.17 0.66 5.16
CA ALA A 53 5.81 -0.18 4.15
C ALA A 53 6.11 0.63 2.87
N LEU A 54 5.19 1.51 2.44
CA LEU A 54 5.43 2.40 1.31
C LEU A 54 6.61 3.35 1.58
N THR A 55 6.58 4.09 2.68
CA THR A 55 7.60 5.13 2.99
C THR A 55 8.97 4.55 3.32
N SER A 56 9.03 3.27 3.73
CA SER A 56 10.28 2.56 3.96
C SER A 56 10.83 1.86 2.71
N GLY A 57 10.18 2.01 1.55
CA GLY A 57 10.60 1.39 0.30
C GLY A 57 10.41 -0.13 0.27
N GLN A 58 9.56 -0.69 1.13
CA GLN A 58 9.32 -2.14 1.23
C GLN A 58 8.27 -2.66 0.24
N ILE A 59 7.59 -1.76 -0.49
CA ILE A 59 6.57 -2.13 -1.47
C ILE A 59 7.15 -2.05 -2.88
N GLU A 60 7.37 -3.21 -3.49
CA GLU A 60 7.57 -3.31 -4.93
C GLU A 60 6.21 -3.35 -5.65
N PHE A 61 6.08 -2.57 -6.72
CA PHE A 61 4.87 -2.56 -7.52
C PHE A 61 5.17 -2.30 -9.00
N ARG A 62 4.21 -2.65 -9.85
CA ARG A 62 4.22 -2.32 -11.28
C ARG A 62 2.83 -1.87 -11.70
N LEU A 63 2.76 -0.84 -12.54
CA LEU A 63 1.51 -0.43 -13.16
C LEU A 63 1.10 -1.44 -14.23
N VAL A 64 -0.06 -2.07 -14.04
CA VAL A 64 -0.65 -2.98 -15.01
C VAL A 64 -1.87 -2.29 -15.62
N GLY A 65 -1.82 -2.04 -16.93
CA GLY A 65 -2.95 -1.49 -17.67
C GLY A 65 -4.16 -2.41 -17.58
N ARG A 66 -5.36 -1.84 -17.53
CA ARG A 66 -6.60 -2.62 -17.58
C ARG A 66 -6.67 -3.37 -18.91
N ARG A 67 -6.72 -4.70 -18.88
CA ARG A 67 -6.94 -5.52 -20.08
C ARG A 67 -8.30 -5.13 -20.67
N LYS A 68 -8.32 -4.55 -21.88
CA LYS A 68 -9.56 -4.34 -22.63
C LYS A 68 -10.09 -5.72 -23.02
N ARG A 69 -11.28 -6.06 -22.54
CA ARG A 69 -11.95 -7.33 -22.86
C ARG A 69 -12.56 -7.16 -24.26
N GLY A 70 -11.91 -7.73 -25.28
CA GLY A 70 -12.39 -7.73 -26.67
C GLY A 70 -12.04 -6.48 -27.48
N LEU A 71 -11.17 -6.64 -28.47
CA LEU A 71 -11.44 -6.13 -29.82
C LEU A 71 -11.97 -7.32 -30.62
#